data_AF-A0A931D6T3-F1
#
_entry.id   AF-A0A931D6T3-F1
#
_cell.length_a   1.000
_cell.length_b   1.000
_cell.length_c   1.000
_cell.angle_alpha   90.00
_cell.angle_beta   90.00
_cell.angle_gamma   90.00
#
_symmetry.space_group_name_H-M   'P 1'
#
loop_
_entity.id
_entity.type
_entity.pdbx_description
1 polymer ?
#
loop_
_entity_poly.entity_id
_entity_poly.type
_entity_poly.pdbx_seq_one_letter_code
_entity_poly.pdbx_strand_id
1 'polypeptide(L)' 'MDERYLEMAEAVQQERLQQAIDNRVIYQGESATECDSCGDDIPEARRKAVPGCRFCVECQSRQEVRRG' A
#
# COMPACT_ATOMS: atom_id res chain seq x y z
N MET A 1 -18.11 17.04 -31.70
CA MET A 1 -17.39 15.90 -31.09
C MET A 1 -18.35 14.73 -31.11
N ASP A 2 -17.90 13.59 -31.61
CA ASP A 2 -18.73 12.40 -31.77
C ASP A 2 -18.96 11.75 -30.38
N GLU A 3 -20.21 11.43 -30.05
CA GLU A 3 -20.61 10.84 -28.75
C GLU A 3 -19.83 9.54 -28.47
N ARG A 4 -19.64 8.72 -29.51
CA ARG A 4 -18.88 7.47 -29.44
C ARG A 4 -17.41 7.69 -29.08
N TYR A 5 -16.83 8.82 -29.46
CA TYR A 5 -15.43 9.13 -29.16
C TYR A 5 -15.21 9.42 -27.67
N LEU A 6 -16.17 10.10 -27.03
CA LEU A 6 -16.17 10.33 -25.59
C LEU A 6 -16.29 9.00 -24.84
N GLU A 7 -17.27 8.17 -25.20
CA GLU A 7 -17.48 6.86 -24.59
C GLU A 7 -16.23 5.97 -24.68
N MET A 8 -15.58 5.92 -25.85
CA MET A 8 -14.34 5.17 -26.04
C MET A 8 -13.19 5.71 -25.19
N ALA A 9 -13.05 7.03 -25.06
CA ALA A 9 -12.00 7.63 -24.24
C ALA A 9 -12.21 7.31 -22.75
N GLU A 10 -13.45 7.38 -22.27
CA GLU A 10 -13.83 7.06 -20.89
C GLU A 10 -13.60 5.60 -20.56
N ALA A 11 -13.98 4.68 -21.46
CA ALA A 11 -13.75 3.25 -21.29
C ALA A 11 -12.25 2.95 -21.12
N VAL A 12 -11.39 3.58 -21.93
CA VAL A 12 -9.93 3.43 -21.81
C VAL A 12 -9.41 4.00 -20.48
N GLN A 13 -9.95 5.12 -19.99
CA GLN A 13 -9.54 5.65 -18.68
C GLN A 13 -9.94 4.71 -17.54
N GLN A 14 -11.19 4.23 -17.57
CA GLN A 14 -11.72 3.31 -16.56
C GLN A 14 -10.91 2.01 -16.52
N GLU A 15 -10.62 1.43 -17.68
CA GLU A 15 -9.80 0.22 -17.77
C GLU A 15 -8.41 0.42 -17.16
N ARG A 16 -7.73 1.53 -17.49
CA ARG A 16 -6.41 1.84 -16.91
C ARG A 16 -6.44 1.95 -15.39
N LEU A 17 -7.46 2.62 -14.84
CA LEU A 17 -7.63 2.73 -13.39
C LEU A 17 -7.88 1.37 -12.76
N GLN A 18 -8.74 0.55 -13.37
CA GLN A 18 -9.04 -0.79 -12.88
C GLN A 18 -7.81 -1.68 -12.86
N GLN A 19 -6.99 -1.63 -13.93
CA GLN A 19 -5.72 -2.35 -14.00
C GLN A 19 -4.74 -1.89 -12.91
N ALA A 20 -4.67 -0.58 -12.60
CA ALA A 20 -3.80 -0.08 -11.54
C ALA A 20 -4.25 -0.56 -10.14
N ILE A 21 -5.57 -0.63 -9.90
CA ILE A 21 -6.13 -1.12 -8.63
C ILE A 21 -5.88 -2.62 -8.48
N ASP A 22 -6.04 -3.39 -9.55
CA ASP A 22 -5.85 -4.85 -9.55
C ASP A 22 -4.38 -5.23 -9.32
N ASN A 23 -3.47 -4.54 -10.00
CA ASN A 23 -2.03 -4.80 -9.90
C ASN A 23 -1.36 -4.23 -8.64
N ARG A 24 -2.09 -3.53 -7.76
CA ARG A 24 -1.48 -2.93 -6.57
C ARG A 24 -1.04 -4.03 -5.59
N VAL A 25 0.11 -3.83 -4.95
CA VAL A 25 0.60 -4.76 -3.92
C VAL A 25 -0.34 -4.70 -2.71
N ILE A 26 -0.98 -5.83 -2.41
CA ILE A 26 -1.73 -6.04 -1.16
C ILE A 26 -0.86 -6.91 -0.27
N TYR A 27 -0.40 -6.35 0.84
CA TYR A 27 0.28 -7.14 1.87
C TYR A 27 -0.74 -8.06 2.55
N GLN A 28 -0.54 -9.37 2.40
CA GLN A 28 -1.31 -10.39 3.11
C GLN A 28 -0.31 -11.23 3.90
N GLY A 29 -0.39 -11.17 5.23
CA GLY A 29 0.54 -11.89 6.09
C GLY A 29 0.38 -11.51 7.56
N GLU A 30 0.92 -12.36 8.44
CA GLU A 30 1.06 -12.06 9.85
C GLU A 30 2.07 -10.93 10.06
N SER A 31 1.69 -9.95 10.88
CA SER A 31 2.59 -8.87 11.26
C SER A 31 3.57 -9.38 12.31
N ALA A 32 4.84 -8.96 12.22
CA ALA A 32 5.83 -9.27 13.24
C ALA A 32 5.39 -8.71 14.60
N THR A 33 5.69 -9.46 15.66
CA THR A 33 5.47 -9.01 17.04
C THR A 33 6.55 -8.02 17.48
N GLU A 34 7.76 -8.15 16.96
CA GLU A 34 8.91 -7.32 17.31
C GLU A 34 9.45 -6.59 16.07
N CYS A 35 9.97 -5.38 16.27
CA CYS A 35 10.59 -4.57 15.23
C CYS A 35 11.99 -5.10 14.88
N ASP A 36 12.18 -5.48 13.62
CA ASP A 36 13.46 -6.01 13.11
C ASP A 36 14.64 -5.03 13.20
N SER A 37 14.36 -3.71 13.33
CA SER A 37 15.40 -2.68 13.39
C SER A 37 15.80 -2.27 14.81
N CYS A 38 14.87 -2.25 15.77
CA CYS A 38 15.13 -1.74 17.12
C CYS A 38 14.84 -2.75 18.23
N GLY A 39 14.16 -3.85 17.93
CA GLY A 39 13.79 -4.87 18.91
C GLY A 39 12.59 -4.51 19.78
N ASP A 40 11.91 -3.38 19.55
CA ASP A 40 10.70 -3.02 20.30
C ASP A 40 9.46 -3.81 19.84
N ASP A 41 8.52 -4.03 20.75
CA ASP A 41 7.22 -4.64 20.43
C ASP A 41 6.42 -3.73 19.46
N ILE A 42 5.89 -4.35 18.41
CA ILE A 42 5.02 -3.68 17.44
C ILE A 42 3.59 -3.73 17.98
N PRO A 43 2.98 -2.56 18.30
CA PRO A 43 1.68 -2.52 18.92
C PRO A 43 0.61 -3.17 18.03
N GLU A 44 -0.37 -3.83 18.65
CA GLU A 44 -1.46 -4.52 17.93
C GLU A 44 -2.20 -3.61 16.95
N ALA A 45 -2.39 -2.33 17.30
CA ALA A 45 -3.00 -1.34 16.43
C ALA A 45 -2.26 -1.26 15.08
N ARG A 46 -0.93 -1.31 15.08
CA ARG A 46 -0.11 -1.32 13.87
C ARG A 46 -0.21 -2.63 13.13
N ARG A 47 -0.17 -3.76 13.85
CA ARG A 47 -0.32 -5.10 13.27
C ARG A 47 -1.64 -5.27 12.51
N LYS A 48 -2.73 -4.67 13.02
CA LYS A 48 -4.06 -4.67 12.39
C LYS A 48 -4.17 -3.69 11.23
N ALA A 49 -3.60 -2.49 11.36
CA ALA A 49 -3.67 -1.46 10.31
C ALA A 49 -2.82 -1.82 9.08
N VAL A 50 -1.67 -2.45 9.29
CA VAL A 50 -0.75 -2.87 8.22
C VAL A 50 -0.42 -4.35 8.42
N PRO A 51 -1.21 -5.27 7.82
CA PRO A 51 -0.89 -6.70 7.85
C PRO A 51 0.47 -6.96 7.19
N GLY A 52 1.34 -7.72 7.85
CA GLY A 52 2.71 -7.97 7.40
C GLY A 52 3.73 -6.90 7.81
N CYS A 53 3.41 -6.05 8.79
CA CYS A 53 4.34 -5.04 9.30
C CYS A 53 5.55 -5.71 9.99
N ARG A 54 6.78 -5.33 9.61
CA ARG A 54 8.04 -5.84 10.19
C ARG A 54 8.81 -4.83 11.04
N PHE A 55 8.42 -3.56 10.98
CA PHE A 55 9.08 -2.46 11.69
C PHE A 55 8.07 -1.71 12.54
N CYS A 56 8.54 -1.09 13.63
CA CYS A 56 7.72 -0.16 14.40
C CYS A 56 7.45 1.13 13.59
N VAL A 57 6.47 1.92 14.03
CA VAL A 57 6.07 3.17 13.36
C VAL A 57 7.23 4.16 13.21
N GLU A 58 8.08 4.27 14.23
CA GLU A 58 9.22 5.18 14.21
C GLU A 58 10.31 4.75 13.22
N CYS A 59 10.70 3.46 13.26
CA CYS A 59 11.69 2.91 12.34
C CYS A 59 11.19 2.98 10.89
N GLN A 60 9.91 2.67 10.66
CA GLN A 60 9.31 2.78 9.34
C GLN A 60 9.30 4.23 8.84
N SER A 61 8.89 5.18 9.68
CA SER A 61 8.89 6.61 9.33
C SER A 61 10.30 7.11 8.98
N ARG A 62 11.31 6.71 9.77
CA ARG A 62 12.73 7.04 9.48
C ARG A 62 13.19 6.45 8.15
N GLN A 63 12.74 5.24 7.80
CA GLN A 63 13.11 4.61 6.54
C GLN A 63 12.42 5.27 5.34
N GLU A 64 11.17 5.70 5.48
CA GLU A 64 10.43 6.44 4.45
C GLU A 64 11.08 7.79 4.16
N VAL A 65 11.46 8.55 5.20
CA VAL A 65 12.21 9.81 5.05
C VAL A 65 13.53 9.62 4.32
N ARG A 66 14.22 8.48 4.50
CA ARG A 66 15.48 8.17 3.79
C ARG A 66 15.26 7.73 2.34
N ARG A 67 14.06 7.27 1.99
CA ARG A 67 13.71 6.79 0.65
C ARG A 67 13.02 7.85 -0.21
N GLY A 68 12.55 8.94 0.40
CA GLY A 68 11.98 10.11 -0.26
C GLY A 68 13.04 11.06 -0.83
#